data_AF-A0A6M1ZR87-F1
#
_entry.id   AF-A0A6M1ZR87-F1
#
_cell.length_a   1.000
_cell.length_b   1.000
_cell.length_c   1.000
_cell.angle_alpha   90.00
_cell.angle_beta   90.00
_cell.angle_gamma   90.00
#
_symmetry.space_group_name_H-M   'P 1'
#
loop_
_entity.id
_entity.type
_entity.pdbx_description
1 polymer ?
#
loop_
_entity_poly.entity_id
_entity_poly.type
_entity_poly.pdbx_seq_one_letter_code
_entity_poly.pdbx_strand_id
1 'polypeptide(L)' 'SADVQIAILTERIAELTDHLKLSPKDHNSRLALLKLVGQRRKLLEYLNSTDTERYKNLIKRLNLRK' A
#
# COMPACT_ATOMS: atom_id res chain seq x y z
N SER A 1 0.09 -14.29 4.33
CA SER A 1 1.35 -14.04 3.60
C SER A 1 1.55 -12.54 3.40
N ALA A 2 2.79 -12.04 3.44
CA ALA A 2 3.11 -10.63 3.24
C ALA A 2 2.57 -10.10 1.89
N ASP A 3 2.67 -10.89 0.82
CA ASP A 3 2.17 -10.53 -0.52
C ASP A 3 0.68 -10.20 -0.54
N VAL A 4 -0.12 -11.02 0.14
CA VAL A 4 -1.58 -10.87 0.23
C VAL A 4 -1.93 -9.60 1.01
N GLN A 5 -1.22 -9.34 2.12
CA GLN A 5 -1.43 -8.12 2.89
C GLN A 5 -1.09 -6.86 2.06
N ILE A 6 0.01 -6.89 1.31
CA ILE A 6 0.40 -5.79 0.43
C ILE A 6 -0.64 -5.56 -0.67
N ALA A 7 -1.20 -6.62 -1.25
CA ALA A 7 -2.25 -6.52 -2.25
C ALA A 7 -3.54 -5.88 -1.67
N ILE A 8 -4.03 -6.38 -0.54
CA ILE A 8 -5.22 -5.83 0.15
C ILE A 8 -5.01 -4.36 0.53
N LEU A 9 -3.84 -4.02 1.09
CA LEU A 9 -3.51 -2.64 1.43
C LEU A 9 -3.47 -1.75 0.19
N THR A 10 -2.98 -2.27 -0.94
CA THR A 10 -2.90 -1.52 -2.19
C THR A 10 -4.28 -1.17 -2.73
N GLU A 11 -5.19 -2.15 -2.75
CA GLU A 11 -6.59 -1.93 -3.13
C GLU A 11 -7.26 -0.91 -2.21
N ARG A 12 -7.11 -1.08 -0.88
CA ARG A 12 -7.72 -0.18 0.10
C ARG A 12 -7.18 1.25 0.02
N ILE A 13 -5.89 1.41 -0.24
CA ILE A 13 -5.26 2.72 -0.48
C ILE A 13 -5.86 3.38 -1.72
N ALA A 14 -6.10 2.62 -2.80
CA ALA A 14 -6.71 3.15 -4.02
C ALA A 14 -8.15 3.63 -3.76
N GLU A 15 -8.98 2.81 -3.12
CA GLU A 15 -10.35 3.16 -2.74
C GLU A 15 -10.41 4.44 -1.88
N LEU A 16 -9.59 4.52 -0.83
CA LEU A 16 -9.54 5.69 0.05
C LEU A 16 -9.01 6.93 -0.65
N THR A 17 -8.06 6.76 -1.58
CA THR A 17 -7.55 7.88 -2.38
C THR A 17 -8.65 8.46 -3.24
N ASP A 18 -9.47 7.62 -3.88
CA ASP A 18 -10.60 8.09 -4.68
C ASP A 18 -11.71 8.71 -3.82
N HIS A 19 -12.01 8.13 -2.65
CA HIS A 19 -12.93 8.74 -1.68
C HIS A 19 -12.50 10.15 -1.27
N LEU A 20 -11.21 10.35 -0.97
CA LEU A 20 -10.68 11.64 -0.54
C LEU A 20 -10.65 12.70 -1.65
N LYS A 21 -10.71 12.31 -2.94
CA LYS A 21 -10.92 13.27 -4.04
C LYS A 21 -12.29 13.95 -3.96
N LEU A 22 -13.31 13.20 -3.53
CA LEU A 22 -14.67 13.71 -3.31
C LEU A 22 -14.81 14.42 -1.97
N SER A 23 -14.06 13.96 -0.95
CA SER A 23 -14.12 14.47 0.42
C SER A 23 -12.76 15.02 0.92
N PRO A 24 -12.25 16.13 0.36
CA PRO A 24 -10.89 16.60 0.66
C PRO A 24 -10.70 17.05 2.12
N LYS A 25 -11.80 17.41 2.81
CA LYS A 25 -11.80 17.84 4.23
C LYS A 25 -11.89 16.69 5.23
N ASP A 26 -12.00 15.44 4.78
CA ASP A 26 -12.02 14.30 5.71
C ASP A 26 -10.60 13.98 6.21
N HIS A 27 -10.22 14.64 7.29
CA HIS A 27 -8.93 14.49 7.95
C HIS A 27 -8.76 13.13 8.63
N ASN A 28 -9.85 12.51 9.10
CA ASN A 28 -9.81 11.21 9.77
C ASN A 28 -9.49 10.10 8.77
N SER A 29 -10.16 10.10 7.62
CA SER A 29 -9.87 9.16 6.53
C SER A 29 -8.47 9.37 5.95
N ARG A 30 -8.00 10.62 5.88
CA ARG A 30 -6.60 10.92 5.49
C ARG A 30 -5.59 10.34 6.48
N LEU A 31 -5.85 10.45 7.78
CA LEU A 31 -4.99 9.85 8.80
C LEU A 31 -4.98 8.32 8.68
N ALA A 32 -6.13 7.69 8.47
CA ALA A 32 -6.23 6.25 8.23
C ALA A 32 -5.44 5.83 6.98
N LEU A 33 -5.57 6.58 5.88
CA LEU A 33 -4.80 6.36 4.65
C LEU A 33 -3.28 6.39 4.91
N LEU A 34 -2.78 7.38 5.64
CA LEU A 34 -1.35 7.49 5.95
C LEU A 34 -0.85 6.29 6.76
N LYS A 35 -1.65 5.78 7.71
CA LYS A 35 -1.32 4.56 8.47
C LYS A 35 -1.22 3.34 7.56
N LEU A 36 -2.16 3.17 6.63
CA LEU A 36 -2.15 2.06 5.66
C LEU A 36 -0.94 2.13 4.71
N VAL A 37 -0.62 3.32 4.21
CA VAL A 37 0.58 3.56 3.38
C VAL A 37 1.85 3.19 4.14
N GLY A 38 1.96 3.63 5.39
CA GLY A 38 3.09 3.29 6.26
C GLY A 38 3.23 1.79 6.52
N GLN A 39 2.12 1.09 6.77
CA GLN A 39 2.11 -0.36 6.95
C GLN A 39 2.55 -1.09 5.67
N ARG A 40 2.02 -0.69 4.51
CA ARG A 40 2.41 -1.29 3.22
C ARG A 40 3.91 -1.09 2.95
N ARG A 41 4.45 0.10 3.26
CA ARG A 41 5.88 0.38 3.10
C ARG A 41 6.74 -0.54 3.95
N LYS A 42 6.40 -0.75 5.23
CA LYS A 42 7.13 -1.67 6.13
C LYS A 42 7.11 -3.11 5.61
N LEU A 43 5.97 -3.57 5.09
CA LEU A 43 5.86 -4.92 4.51
C LEU A 43 6.69 -5.06 3.24
N LEU A 44 6.72 -4.05 2.37
CA LEU A 44 7.55 -4.05 1.17
C LEU A 44 9.05 -4.04 1.51
N GLU A 45 9.44 -3.29 2.53
CA GLU A 45 10.83 -3.26 3.02
C GLU A 45 11.25 -4.60 3.61
N TYR A 46 10.39 -5.23 4.42
CA TYR A 46 10.58 -6.59 4.90
C TYR A 46 10.70 -7.60 3.75
N LEU A 47 9.84 -7.50 2.74
CA LEU A 47 9.89 -8.40 1.58
C LEU A 47 11.19 -8.20 0.79
N ASN A 48 11.65 -6.97 0.62
CA ASN A 48 12.89 -6.66 -0.10
C ASN A 48 14.15 -7.12 0.66
N SER A 49 14.14 -7.12 2.00
CA SER A 49 15.28 -7.61 2.79
C SER A 49 15.32 -9.13 2.92
N THR A 50 14.17 -9.80 2.81
CA THR A 50 14.06 -11.26 2.93
C THR A 50 14.14 -11.98 1.59
N ASP A 51 13.49 -11.45 0.55
CA ASP A 51 13.44 -12.05 -0.79
C ASP A 51 13.24 -10.96 -1.86
N THR A 52 14.38 -10.51 -2.40
CA THR A 52 14.44 -9.46 -3.42
C THR A 52 13.71 -9.84 -4.71
N GLU A 53 13.71 -11.12 -5.11
CA GLU A 53 13.02 -11.56 -6.34
C GLU A 53 11.51 -11.54 -6.14
N ARG A 54 11.02 -12.01 -4.99
CA ARG A 54 9.61 -11.91 -4.62
C ARG A 54 9.14 -10.47 -4.55
N TYR A 55 9.95 -9.57 -4.00
CA TYR A 55 9.69 -8.13 -4.00
C TYR A 55 9.57 -7.56 -5.41
N LYS A 56 10.54 -7.80 -6.30
CA LYS A 56 10.50 -7.33 -7.71
C LYS A 56 9.25 -7.84 -8.44
N ASN A 57 8.93 -9.11 -8.26
CA ASN A 57 7.75 -9.72 -8.87
C ASN A 57 6.46 -9.09 -8.34
N LEU A 58 6.37 -8.84 -7.03
CA LEU A 58 5.19 -8.25 -6.42
C LEU A 58 4.97 -6.80 -6.86
N ILE A 59 6.01 -5.95 -6.85
CA ILE A 59 5.87 -4.55 -7.30
C ILE A 59 5.48 -4.46 -8.78
N LYS A 60 6.00 -5.36 -9.62
CA LYS A 60 5.65 -5.44 -11.04
C LYS A 60 4.19 -5.85 -11.24
N ARG A 61 3.72 -6.86 -10.48
CA ARG A 61 2.33 -7.34 -10.54
C ARG A 61 1.33 -6.28 -10.06
N LEU A 62 1.67 -5.55 -9.00
CA LEU A 62 0.79 -4.53 -8.41
C LEU A 62 0.99 -3.13 -9.02
N ASN A 63 1.87 -2.99 -10.01
CA ASN A 63 2.22 -1.72 -10.65
C ASN A 63 2.59 -0.60 -9.66
N LEU A 64 3.30 -0.97 -8.58
CA LEU A 64 3.74 -0.02 -7.54
C LEU A 64 5.02 0.67 -8.01
N ARG A 65 5.03 2.01 -7.95
CA ARG A 65 6.22 2.82 -8.29
C ARG A 65 7.22 2.82 -7.14
N LYS A 66 8.51 2.81 -7.48
CA LYS A 66 9.65 2.95 -6.56
C LYS A 66 9.79 4.41 -6.11
#